data_AF-A0A8C7QKX5-F1
#
_entry.id   AF-A0A8C7QKX5-F1
#
_cell.length_a   1.000
_cell.length_b   1.000
_cell.length_c   1.000
_cell.angle_alpha   90.00
_cell.angle_beta   90.00
_cell.angle_gamma   90.00
#
_symmetry.space_group_name_H-M   'P 1'
#
loop_
_entity.id
_entity.type
_entity.pdbx_description
1 polymer ?
#
loop_
_entity_poly.entity_id
_entity_poly.type
_entity_poly.pdbx_seq_one_letter_code
_entity_poly.pdbx_strand_id
1 'polypeptide(L)'
;SPVGQPGPPMAVFEWFGLHLSPAKRIEFMYGLLHMCQPLEIRFLGSCLEDLARKDVHVFRDFEITANCQTDLAFLKDVSDPVVRSKLLVYLSLLRSGNRECADTLYRALSHIDPALYLNTYHGVPLSPRGGNTQNVPDQHCPREGGIESGRSVHPSGTPLEAESGSLEHLALLFTMASLHPAFPFYQRDTVRHQLDNVELVLEERMDCHKRMSFQCSSRVEFVLLTYPTPYGHRAGESS
;
A
#
# COMPACT_ATOMS: atom_id res chain seq x y z
N SER A 1 -11.16 27.75 28.81
CA SER A 1 -10.70 26.90 27.69
C SER A 1 -11.07 27.59 26.39
N PRO A 2 -10.12 27.98 25.51
CA PRO A 2 -10.50 28.49 24.21
C PRO A 2 -10.92 27.30 23.34
N VAL A 3 -12.17 27.38 22.89
CA VAL A 3 -12.82 26.50 21.93
C VAL A 3 -12.31 26.84 20.54
N GLY A 4 -11.86 25.82 19.80
CA GLY A 4 -12.05 25.70 18.35
C GLY A 4 -11.52 26.82 17.46
N GLN A 5 -10.20 27.03 17.41
CA GLN A 5 -9.61 27.53 16.16
C GLN A 5 -9.35 26.33 15.24
N PRO A 6 -9.93 26.26 14.02
CA PRO A 6 -9.45 25.31 13.04
C PRO A 6 -7.96 25.59 12.82
N GLY A 7 -7.13 24.55 12.89
CA GLY A 7 -5.69 24.68 12.68
C GLY A 7 -5.40 25.42 11.36
N PRO A 8 -4.21 26.04 11.22
CA PRO A 8 -3.86 26.77 10.01
C PRO A 8 -4.09 25.89 8.78
N PRO A 9 -4.57 26.42 7.63
CA PRO A 9 -4.85 25.63 6.43
C PRO A 9 -3.70 24.70 6.01
N MET A 10 -2.46 25.10 6.28
CA MET A 10 -1.24 24.30 6.08
C MET A 10 -1.28 22.96 6.84
N ALA A 11 -1.76 22.94 8.08
CA ALA A 11 -1.86 21.72 8.88
C ALA A 11 -2.87 20.72 8.30
N VAL A 12 -3.94 21.22 7.66
CA VAL A 12 -4.95 20.37 7.01
C VAL A 12 -4.39 19.73 5.73
N PHE A 13 -3.67 20.50 4.91
CA PHE A 13 -3.04 19.95 3.69
C PHE A 13 -1.91 18.97 4.03
N GLU A 14 -1.13 19.25 5.07
CA GLU A 14 -0.08 18.35 5.55
C GLU A 14 -0.67 17.06 6.12
N TRP A 15 -1.73 17.15 6.92
CA TRP A 15 -2.48 15.98 7.38
C TRP A 15 -3.03 15.17 6.20
N PHE A 16 -3.70 15.83 5.27
CA PHE A 16 -4.28 15.17 4.10
C PHE A 16 -3.21 14.49 3.22
N GLY A 17 -2.09 15.16 2.95
CA GLY A 17 -1.06 14.67 2.05
C GLY A 17 -0.13 13.63 2.66
N LEU A 18 0.27 13.81 3.92
CA LEU A 18 1.29 12.99 4.58
C LEU A 18 0.72 11.92 5.51
N HIS A 19 -0.44 12.16 6.12
CA HIS A 19 -0.96 11.29 7.18
C HIS A 19 -2.12 10.41 6.72
N LEU A 20 -2.81 10.76 5.64
CA LEU A 20 -3.83 9.89 5.04
C LEU A 20 -3.22 8.99 3.97
N SER A 21 -3.55 7.70 4.03
CA SER A 21 -3.26 6.76 2.96
C SER A 21 -4.00 7.16 1.67
N PRO A 22 -3.54 6.72 0.48
CA PRO A 22 -4.24 6.98 -0.77
C PRO A 22 -5.73 6.61 -0.75
N ALA A 23 -6.07 5.47 -0.13
CA ALA A 23 -7.44 5.03 0.05
C ALA A 23 -8.27 6.06 0.85
N LYS A 24 -7.77 6.47 2.02
CA LYS A 24 -8.46 7.44 2.89
C LYS A 24 -8.55 8.83 2.26
N ARG A 25 -7.57 9.25 1.45
CA ARG A 25 -7.66 10.50 0.67
C ARG A 25 -8.83 10.46 -0.33
N ILE A 26 -9.00 9.35 -1.05
CA ILE A 26 -10.11 9.19 -2.00
C ILE A 26 -11.46 9.17 -1.26
N GLU A 27 -11.60 8.42 -0.17
CA GLU A 27 -12.83 8.41 0.63
C GLU A 27 -13.17 9.80 1.16
N PHE A 28 -12.18 10.53 1.67
CA PHE A 28 -12.35 11.87 2.20
C PHE A 28 -12.80 12.85 1.11
N MET A 29 -12.10 12.88 -0.03
CA MET A 29 -12.47 13.74 -1.16
C MET A 29 -13.86 13.41 -1.69
N TYR A 30 -14.19 12.12 -1.83
CA TYR A 30 -15.51 11.67 -2.26
C TYR A 30 -16.60 12.13 -1.27
N GLY A 31 -16.35 12.01 0.04
CA GLY A 31 -17.23 12.51 1.08
C GLY A 31 -17.45 14.02 0.99
N LEU A 32 -16.39 14.81 0.77
CA LEU A 32 -16.51 16.26 0.59
C LEU A 32 -17.37 16.62 -0.62
N LEU A 33 -17.17 15.93 -1.74
CA LEU A 33 -17.98 16.13 -2.95
C LEU A 33 -19.47 15.81 -2.71
N HIS A 34 -19.80 14.80 -1.91
CA HIS A 34 -21.20 14.51 -1.53
C HIS A 34 -21.87 15.62 -0.71
N MET A 35 -21.08 16.46 -0.03
CA MET A 35 -21.60 17.59 0.75
C MET A 35 -21.76 18.87 -0.08
N CYS A 36 -21.22 18.91 -1.30
CA CYS A 36 -21.28 20.07 -2.18
C CYS A 36 -22.65 20.23 -2.87
N GLN A 37 -23.02 21.47 -3.16
CA GLN A 37 -24.18 21.82 -3.95
C GLN A 37 -23.96 21.53 -5.45
N PRO A 38 -25.01 21.34 -6.27
CA PRO A 38 -24.86 21.02 -7.69
C PRO A 38 -24.01 22.03 -8.50
N LEU A 39 -24.10 23.32 -8.17
CA LEU A 39 -23.30 24.36 -8.82
C LEU A 39 -21.82 24.28 -8.43
N GLU A 40 -21.52 23.94 -7.18
CA GLU A 40 -20.15 23.74 -6.69
C GLU A 40 -19.51 22.53 -7.36
N ILE A 41 -20.25 21.42 -7.47
CA ILE A 41 -19.81 20.24 -8.22
C ILE A 41 -19.52 20.58 -9.69
N ARG A 42 -20.39 21.37 -10.33
CA ARG A 42 -20.17 21.76 -11.73
C ARG A 42 -18.89 22.59 -11.91
N PHE A 43 -18.64 23.51 -10.98
CA PHE A 43 -17.41 24.30 -10.95
C PHE A 43 -16.18 23.40 -10.72
N LEU A 44 -16.21 22.55 -9.69
CA LEU A 44 -15.11 21.62 -9.37
C LEU A 44 -14.82 20.66 -10.52
N GLY A 45 -15.83 20.21 -11.27
CA GLY A 45 -15.63 19.41 -12.48
C GLY A 45 -14.74 20.12 -13.51
N SER A 46 -14.94 21.42 -13.72
CA SER A 46 -14.11 22.21 -14.65
C SER A 46 -12.66 22.33 -14.15
N CYS A 47 -12.46 22.50 -12.84
CA CYS A 47 -11.14 22.52 -12.23
C CYS A 47 -10.42 21.18 -12.35
N LEU A 48 -11.13 20.06 -12.13
CA LEU A 48 -10.58 18.71 -12.26
C LEU A 48 -10.18 18.39 -13.70
N GLU A 49 -11.01 18.77 -14.68
CA GLU A 49 -10.69 18.63 -16.10
C GLU A 49 -9.43 19.40 -16.50
N ASP A 50 -9.24 20.62 -15.96
CA ASP A 50 -8.06 21.44 -16.22
C ASP A 50 -6.79 20.81 -15.61
N LEU A 51 -6.87 20.33 -14.36
CA LEU A 51 -5.77 19.65 -13.68
C LEU A 51 -5.37 18.36 -14.41
N ALA A 52 -6.35 17.56 -14.84
CA ALA A 52 -6.12 16.28 -15.52
C ALA A 52 -5.62 16.44 -16.97
N ARG A 53 -5.80 17.61 -17.59
CA ARG A 53 -5.46 17.85 -19.00
C ARG A 53 -4.01 17.51 -19.34
N LYS A 54 -3.10 17.66 -18.39
CA LYS A 54 -1.65 17.43 -18.59
C LYS A 54 -1.31 15.98 -18.91
N ASP A 55 -2.11 15.03 -18.41
CA ASP A 55 -1.79 13.60 -18.48
C ASP A 55 -2.66 12.83 -19.48
N VAL A 56 -3.57 13.52 -20.17
CA VAL A 56 -4.55 12.92 -21.11
C VAL A 56 -3.86 12.05 -22.18
N HIS A 57 -2.74 12.53 -22.73
CA HIS A 57 -2.03 11.78 -23.77
C HIS A 57 -1.35 10.51 -23.23
N VAL A 58 -0.84 10.57 -22.00
CA VAL A 58 -0.15 9.44 -21.36
C VAL A 58 -1.15 8.33 -21.02
N PHE A 59 -2.35 8.69 -20.61
CA PHE A 59 -3.36 7.72 -20.18
C PHE A 59 -4.29 7.20 -21.27
N ARG A 60 -4.24 7.75 -22.49
CA ARG A 60 -5.18 7.41 -23.57
C ARG A 60 -5.24 5.92 -23.88
N ASP A 61 -4.10 5.26 -24.06
CA ASP A 61 -4.07 3.84 -24.42
C ASP A 61 -4.52 2.95 -23.24
N PHE A 62 -4.19 3.36 -22.02
CA PHE A 62 -4.66 2.70 -20.81
C PHE A 62 -6.17 2.87 -20.62
N GLU A 63 -6.75 4.03 -20.95
CA GLU A 63 -8.20 4.25 -20.90
C GLU A 63 -8.96 3.39 -21.90
N ILE A 64 -8.42 3.25 -23.13
CA ILE A 64 -8.98 2.35 -24.14
C ILE A 64 -9.01 0.91 -23.59
N THR A 65 -7.89 0.47 -23.02
CA THR A 65 -7.75 -0.87 -22.43
C THR A 65 -8.70 -1.05 -21.23
N ALA A 66 -8.76 -0.07 -20.32
CA ALA A 66 -9.62 -0.07 -19.12
C ALA A 66 -11.11 -0.17 -19.44
N ASN A 67 -11.48 0.14 -20.69
CA ASN A 67 -12.85 0.12 -21.16
C ASN A 67 -13.09 -0.91 -22.26
N CYS A 68 -12.19 -1.88 -22.41
CA CYS A 68 -12.30 -3.03 -23.30
C CYS A 68 -12.40 -4.32 -22.48
N GLN A 69 -13.55 -4.99 -22.51
CA GLN A 69 -13.80 -6.19 -21.70
C GLN A 69 -12.81 -7.32 -22.01
N THR A 70 -12.46 -7.51 -23.28
CA THR A 70 -11.55 -8.56 -23.73
C THR A 70 -10.17 -8.39 -23.14
N ASP A 71 -9.66 -7.15 -23.07
CA ASP A 71 -8.33 -6.88 -22.54
C ASP A 71 -8.27 -7.02 -21.01
N LEU A 72 -9.37 -6.69 -20.33
CA LEU A 72 -9.49 -6.86 -18.87
C LEU A 72 -9.59 -8.33 -18.44
N ALA A 73 -10.08 -9.21 -19.31
CA ALA A 73 -10.30 -10.63 -18.99
C ALA A 73 -9.01 -11.37 -18.56
N PHE A 74 -7.84 -10.84 -18.88
CA PHE A 74 -6.54 -11.40 -18.52
C PHE A 74 -6.08 -11.04 -17.10
N LEU A 75 -6.72 -10.09 -16.43
CA LEU A 75 -6.35 -9.63 -15.10
C LEU A 75 -7.08 -10.41 -14.01
N LYS A 76 -6.65 -11.65 -13.75
CA LYS A 76 -7.32 -12.52 -12.75
C LYS A 76 -6.55 -12.67 -11.44
N ASP A 77 -5.22 -12.59 -11.48
CA ASP A 77 -4.41 -12.82 -10.29
C ASP A 77 -4.02 -11.52 -9.60
N VAL A 78 -4.90 -11.07 -8.72
CA VAL A 78 -4.72 -9.94 -7.80
C VAL A 78 -3.60 -10.15 -6.76
N SER A 79 -3.04 -11.35 -6.62
CA SER A 79 -1.85 -11.58 -5.81
C SER A 79 -0.60 -10.98 -6.47
N ASP A 80 -0.58 -10.95 -7.81
CA ASP A 80 0.53 -10.39 -8.59
C ASP A 80 0.58 -8.85 -8.43
N PRO A 81 1.70 -8.28 -7.93
CA PRO A 81 1.87 -6.83 -7.84
C PRO A 81 1.67 -6.10 -9.17
N VAL A 82 2.07 -6.68 -10.30
CA VAL A 82 1.94 -6.07 -11.62
C VAL A 82 0.46 -5.97 -12.02
N VAL A 83 -0.31 -7.04 -11.78
CA VAL A 83 -1.76 -7.04 -12.00
C VAL A 83 -2.44 -6.01 -11.12
N ARG A 84 -2.09 -5.91 -9.83
CA ARG A 84 -2.64 -4.87 -8.94
C ARG A 84 -2.35 -3.46 -9.42
N SER A 85 -1.12 -3.17 -9.85
CA SER A 85 -0.78 -1.86 -10.41
C SER A 85 -1.58 -1.55 -11.68
N LYS A 86 -1.78 -2.52 -12.57
CA LYS A 86 -2.64 -2.36 -13.76
C LYS A 86 -4.09 -2.11 -13.38
N LEU A 87 -4.63 -2.86 -12.42
CA LEU A 87 -5.99 -2.69 -11.94
C LEU A 87 -6.23 -1.30 -11.33
N LEU A 88 -5.25 -0.76 -10.60
CA LEU A 88 -5.32 0.60 -10.06
C LEU A 88 -5.46 1.63 -11.19
N VAL A 89 -4.64 1.51 -12.23
CA VAL A 89 -4.72 2.37 -13.41
C VAL A 89 -6.06 2.21 -14.10
N TYR A 90 -6.52 0.98 -14.34
CA TYR A 90 -7.75 0.73 -15.08
C TYR A 90 -9.01 1.14 -14.32
N LEU A 91 -9.07 0.96 -13.00
CA LEU A 91 -10.17 1.50 -12.19
C LEU A 91 -10.21 3.03 -12.21
N SER A 92 -9.04 3.68 -12.23
CA SER A 92 -8.94 5.15 -12.30
C SER A 92 -9.43 5.71 -13.64
N LEU A 93 -9.35 4.91 -14.71
CA LEU A 93 -9.70 5.28 -16.08
C LEU A 93 -11.00 4.62 -16.58
N LEU A 94 -11.70 3.88 -15.72
CA LEU A 94 -12.95 3.22 -16.06
C LEU A 94 -14.04 4.27 -16.27
N ARG A 95 -14.77 4.19 -17.39
CA ARG A 95 -15.89 5.11 -17.61
C ARG A 95 -17.03 4.81 -16.65
N SER A 96 -17.64 5.86 -16.11
CA SER A 96 -18.73 5.78 -15.13
C SER A 96 -19.94 4.95 -15.57
N GLY A 97 -20.20 4.83 -16.88
CA GLY A 97 -21.29 4.03 -17.43
C GLY A 97 -20.91 2.60 -17.86
N ASN A 98 -19.64 2.20 -17.80
CA ASN A 98 -19.17 0.95 -18.38
C ASN A 98 -19.32 -0.24 -17.42
N ARG A 99 -20.54 -0.75 -17.31
CA ARG A 99 -20.90 -1.81 -16.35
C ARG A 99 -20.29 -3.18 -16.70
N GLU A 100 -20.02 -3.45 -17.97
CA GLU A 100 -19.44 -4.73 -18.41
C GLU A 100 -17.96 -4.85 -18.00
N CYS A 101 -17.20 -3.77 -18.17
CA CYS A 101 -15.82 -3.70 -17.70
C CYS A 101 -15.77 -3.66 -16.17
N ALA A 102 -16.69 -2.94 -15.52
CA ALA A 102 -16.84 -2.96 -14.07
C ALA A 102 -17.09 -4.38 -13.53
N ASP A 103 -17.97 -5.17 -14.16
CA ASP A 103 -18.23 -6.56 -13.76
C ASP A 103 -16.98 -7.44 -13.90
N THR A 104 -16.19 -7.22 -14.95
CA THR A 104 -14.94 -7.96 -15.17
C THR A 104 -13.90 -7.64 -14.08
N LEU A 105 -13.75 -6.36 -13.74
CA LEU A 105 -12.89 -5.90 -12.64
C LEU A 105 -13.39 -6.41 -11.28
N TYR A 106 -14.71 -6.38 -11.06
CA TYR A 106 -15.33 -6.91 -9.86
C TYR A 106 -15.01 -8.39 -9.66
N ARG A 107 -15.11 -9.21 -10.71
CA ARG A 107 -14.75 -10.63 -10.64
C ARG A 107 -13.29 -10.83 -10.25
N ALA A 108 -12.38 -10.05 -10.81
CA ALA A 108 -10.96 -10.09 -10.44
C ALA A 108 -10.75 -9.79 -8.94
N LEU A 109 -11.47 -8.80 -8.40
CA LEU A 109 -11.40 -8.41 -6.99
C LEU A 109 -12.12 -9.39 -6.06
N SER A 110 -13.18 -10.07 -6.52
CA SER A 110 -14.01 -10.95 -5.70
C SER A 110 -13.35 -12.28 -5.37
N HIS A 111 -12.37 -12.71 -6.17
CA HIS A 111 -11.66 -13.98 -5.99
C HIS A 111 -10.44 -13.88 -5.07
N ILE A 112 -10.29 -12.79 -4.32
CA ILE A 112 -9.20 -12.68 -3.36
C ILE A 112 -9.41 -13.70 -2.24
N ASP A 113 -8.46 -14.62 -2.12
CA ASP A 113 -8.40 -15.55 -1.00
C ASP A 113 -8.21 -14.73 0.30
N PRO A 114 -9.09 -14.90 1.32
CA PRO A 114 -8.90 -14.32 2.65
C PRO A 114 -7.51 -14.61 3.25
N ALA A 115 -6.86 -15.69 2.82
CA ALA A 115 -5.48 -16.00 3.16
C ALA A 115 -4.49 -14.94 2.65
N LEU A 116 -4.73 -14.16 1.61
CA LEU A 116 -3.80 -13.08 1.23
C LEU A 116 -3.68 -12.00 2.31
N TYR A 117 -4.76 -11.76 3.06
CA TYR A 117 -4.72 -10.85 4.21
C TYR A 117 -4.22 -11.55 5.48
N LEU A 118 -4.55 -12.84 5.68
CA LEU A 118 -4.27 -13.63 6.90
C LEU A 118 -2.95 -14.42 6.92
N ASN A 119 -2.40 -14.88 5.79
CA ASN A 119 -1.07 -15.53 5.75
C ASN A 119 0.03 -14.53 6.13
N THR A 120 -0.25 -13.24 6.00
CA THR A 120 0.64 -12.19 6.45
C THR A 120 0.58 -11.96 7.97
N TYR A 121 -0.33 -12.64 8.66
CA TYR A 121 -0.51 -12.59 10.11
C TYR A 121 0.34 -13.64 10.84
N HIS A 122 0.68 -14.73 10.15
CA HIS A 122 1.53 -15.79 10.66
C HIS A 122 2.75 -15.88 9.76
N GLY A 123 3.90 -15.36 10.21
CA GLY A 123 5.18 -15.48 9.51
C GLY A 123 5.65 -16.93 9.36
N VAL A 124 4.98 -17.70 8.51
CA VAL A 124 5.29 -19.09 8.20
C VAL A 124 5.88 -19.13 6.78
N PRO A 125 7.19 -19.36 6.63
CA PRO A 125 7.76 -19.73 5.35
C PRO A 125 7.24 -21.12 4.99
N LEU A 126 6.29 -21.20 4.05
CA LEU A 126 5.94 -22.49 3.45
C LEU A 126 6.99 -22.82 2.38
N SER A 127 7.94 -23.67 2.77
CA SER A 127 8.67 -24.49 1.80
C SER A 127 8.54 -25.96 2.20
N PRO A 128 7.71 -26.76 1.50
CA PRO A 128 7.68 -28.21 1.66
C PRO A 128 8.33 -28.88 0.44
N ARG A 129 9.63 -29.15 0.53
CA ARG A 129 10.34 -30.17 -0.26
C ARG A 129 11.64 -30.47 0.48
N GLY A 130 11.92 -31.63 1.07
CA GLY A 130 11.46 -32.99 0.86
C GLY A 130 12.71 -33.87 0.98
N GLY A 131 12.79 -34.66 2.06
CA GLY A 131 13.59 -35.87 2.30
C GLY A 131 14.96 -36.11 1.63
N ASN A 132 15.98 -36.22 2.48
CA ASN A 132 17.14 -37.13 2.46
C ASN A 132 17.48 -37.92 1.18
N THR A 133 18.72 -37.72 0.71
CA THR A 133 19.64 -38.83 0.36
C THR A 133 21.07 -38.46 0.76
N GLN A 134 21.67 -39.28 1.63
CA GLN A 134 23.10 -39.32 1.93
C GLN A 134 23.95 -39.62 0.68
N ASN A 135 25.14 -39.01 0.58
CA ASN A 135 26.46 -39.66 0.36
C ASN A 135 27.55 -38.71 -0.23
N VAL A 136 28.43 -38.18 0.65
CA VAL A 136 29.94 -38.01 0.62
C VAL A 136 30.73 -37.57 -0.67
N PRO A 137 32.04 -37.18 -0.63
CA PRO A 137 32.57 -35.80 -0.60
C PRO A 137 33.60 -35.41 -1.71
N ASP A 138 34.04 -34.13 -1.67
CA ASP A 138 35.31 -33.51 -2.13
C ASP A 138 35.75 -33.52 -3.62
N GLN A 139 35.92 -32.31 -4.20
CA GLN A 139 37.12 -31.92 -4.97
C GLN A 139 37.20 -30.40 -5.29
N HIS A 140 38.43 -29.89 -5.31
CA HIS A 140 38.90 -28.49 -5.28
C HIS A 140 39.00 -27.77 -6.66
N CYS A 141 38.80 -26.43 -6.62
CA CYS A 141 39.53 -25.28 -7.27
C CYS A 141 39.61 -25.12 -8.82
N PRO A 142 40.00 -23.94 -9.39
CA PRO A 142 40.44 -22.65 -8.82
C PRO A 142 39.80 -21.36 -9.43
N ARG A 143 40.35 -20.22 -8.97
CA ARG A 143 39.99 -18.78 -9.05
C ARG A 143 40.77 -18.02 -10.15
N GLU A 144 40.11 -17.11 -10.89
CA GLU A 144 40.62 -15.91 -11.61
C GLU A 144 39.37 -15.00 -11.81
N GLY A 145 39.30 -13.67 -11.66
CA GLY A 145 40.25 -12.57 -11.55
C GLY A 145 39.70 -11.41 -12.42
N GLY A 146 39.18 -10.32 -11.83
CA GLY A 146 39.11 -9.02 -12.53
C GLY A 146 37.80 -8.20 -12.53
N ILE A 147 37.81 -7.15 -11.68
CA ILE A 147 37.34 -5.76 -11.90
C ILE A 147 35.84 -5.39 -11.75
N GLU A 148 35.66 -4.42 -10.86
CA GLU A 148 34.47 -3.74 -10.37
C GLU A 148 33.83 -2.77 -11.38
N SER A 149 32.50 -2.59 -11.28
CA SER A 149 31.84 -1.28 -11.06
C SER A 149 30.45 -1.24 -11.71
N GLY A 150 29.42 -1.02 -10.88
CA GLY A 150 28.04 -0.88 -11.32
C GLY A 150 27.07 -1.15 -10.18
N ARG A 151 27.04 -0.24 -9.21
CA ARG A 151 26.23 -0.28 -7.98
C ARG A 151 24.73 -0.33 -8.32
N SER A 152 24.16 -1.53 -8.44
CA SER A 152 22.72 -1.74 -8.40
C SER A 152 22.26 -1.49 -6.97
N VAL A 153 21.70 -0.31 -6.72
CA VAL A 153 20.94 -0.02 -5.50
C VAL A 153 19.61 -0.75 -5.64
N HIS A 154 19.58 -2.03 -5.26
CA HIS A 154 18.33 -2.69 -4.92
C HIS A 154 17.81 -2.04 -3.63
N PRO A 155 16.55 -1.57 -3.58
CA PRO A 155 15.94 -1.27 -2.30
C PRO A 155 15.66 -2.63 -1.66
N SER A 156 16.54 -3.07 -0.77
CA SER A 156 16.25 -4.16 0.16
C SER A 156 15.24 -3.65 1.17
N GLY A 157 13.98 -3.55 0.75
CA GLY A 157 12.85 -3.41 1.65
C GLY A 157 12.80 -4.64 2.56
N THR A 158 12.53 -4.42 3.84
CA THR A 158 12.22 -5.54 4.73
C THR A 158 10.95 -6.24 4.21
N PRO A 159 10.79 -7.58 4.37
CA PRO A 159 9.58 -8.29 3.90
C PRO A 159 8.27 -7.62 4.36
N LEU A 160 8.30 -7.03 5.56
CA LEU A 160 7.19 -6.29 6.18
C LEU A 160 6.77 -5.01 5.41
N GLU A 161 7.71 -4.31 4.76
CA GLU A 161 7.40 -3.10 3.96
C GLU A 161 6.78 -3.46 2.60
N ALA A 162 7.30 -4.50 1.94
CA ALA A 162 6.72 -5.00 0.70
C ALA A 162 5.30 -5.55 0.91
N GLU A 163 5.05 -6.18 2.06
CA GLU A 163 3.75 -6.70 2.48
C GLU A 163 2.77 -5.61 2.93
N SER A 164 3.25 -4.47 3.43
CA SER A 164 2.38 -3.34 3.75
C SER A 164 1.95 -2.62 2.46
N GLY A 165 2.86 -2.48 1.50
CA GLY A 165 2.54 -1.94 0.17
C GLY A 165 1.56 -2.80 -0.63
N SER A 166 1.53 -4.13 -0.41
CA SER A 166 0.52 -4.98 -1.06
C SER A 166 -0.89 -4.71 -0.53
N LEU A 167 -1.01 -4.57 0.79
CA LEU A 167 -2.27 -4.34 1.48
C LEU A 167 -2.81 -2.92 1.24
N GLU A 168 -1.94 -1.91 1.15
CA GLU A 168 -2.32 -0.55 0.77
C GLU A 168 -2.89 -0.46 -0.66
N HIS A 169 -2.29 -1.17 -1.62
CA HIS A 169 -2.85 -1.26 -2.97
C HIS A 169 -4.21 -1.96 -2.98
N LEU A 170 -4.40 -3.01 -2.18
CA LEU A 170 -5.69 -3.69 -2.04
C LEU A 170 -6.74 -2.77 -1.43
N ALA A 171 -6.38 -2.03 -0.37
CA ALA A 171 -7.25 -1.03 0.24
C ALA A 171 -7.68 0.00 -0.82
N LEU A 172 -6.73 0.56 -1.58
CA LEU A 172 -7.04 1.54 -2.62
C LEU A 172 -7.92 0.96 -3.74
N LEU A 173 -7.66 -0.26 -4.20
CA LEU A 173 -8.49 -0.94 -5.21
C LEU A 173 -9.94 -1.09 -4.71
N PHE A 174 -10.12 -1.57 -3.48
CA PHE A 174 -11.45 -1.77 -2.90
C PHE A 174 -12.16 -0.44 -2.60
N THR A 175 -11.44 0.58 -2.15
CA THR A 175 -11.98 1.93 -2.00
C THR A 175 -12.50 2.44 -3.34
N MET A 176 -11.69 2.40 -4.41
CA MET A 176 -12.12 2.88 -5.72
C MET A 176 -13.33 2.10 -6.23
N ALA A 177 -13.29 0.77 -6.22
CA ALA A 177 -14.40 -0.06 -6.70
C ALA A 177 -15.69 0.11 -5.89
N SER A 178 -15.61 0.28 -4.56
CA SER A 178 -16.79 0.52 -3.71
C SER A 178 -17.41 1.92 -3.89
N LEU A 179 -16.65 2.89 -4.41
CA LEU A 179 -17.12 4.24 -4.68
C LEU A 179 -17.48 4.48 -6.17
N HIS A 180 -17.01 3.62 -7.07
CA HIS A 180 -17.12 3.85 -8.51
C HIS A 180 -18.56 3.65 -9.03
N PRO A 181 -19.12 4.61 -9.80
CA PRO A 181 -20.52 4.58 -10.22
C PRO A 181 -20.85 3.46 -11.22
N ALA A 182 -19.87 2.96 -11.97
CA ALA A 182 -20.08 1.83 -12.89
C ALA A 182 -20.41 0.51 -12.17
N PHE A 183 -20.06 0.40 -10.87
CA PHE A 183 -20.34 -0.79 -10.08
C PHE A 183 -21.77 -0.71 -9.52
N PRO A 184 -22.62 -1.74 -9.72
CA PRO A 184 -23.90 -1.82 -9.04
C PRO A 184 -23.74 -1.90 -7.52
N PHE A 185 -24.79 -1.50 -6.81
CA PHE A 185 -24.82 -1.47 -5.35
C PHE A 185 -24.31 -2.76 -4.69
N TYR A 186 -24.78 -3.94 -5.12
CA TYR A 186 -24.37 -5.22 -4.51
C TYR A 186 -22.86 -5.50 -4.67
N GLN A 187 -22.25 -5.10 -5.78
CA GLN A 187 -20.81 -5.25 -5.98
C GLN A 187 -20.03 -4.30 -5.08
N ARG A 188 -20.50 -3.05 -4.98
CA ARG A 188 -19.90 -2.03 -4.11
C ARG A 188 -19.96 -2.43 -2.64
N ASP A 189 -21.09 -2.98 -2.21
CA ASP A 189 -21.32 -3.49 -0.86
C ASP A 189 -20.40 -4.68 -0.55
N THR A 190 -20.30 -5.65 -1.46
CA THR A 190 -19.38 -6.80 -1.30
C THR A 190 -17.92 -6.35 -1.18
N VAL A 191 -17.48 -5.47 -2.08
CA VAL A 191 -16.12 -4.92 -2.06
C VAL A 191 -15.87 -4.08 -0.80
N ARG A 192 -16.88 -3.38 -0.29
CA ARG A 192 -16.78 -2.63 0.97
C ARG A 192 -16.49 -3.56 2.14
N HIS A 193 -17.19 -4.68 2.26
CA HIS A 193 -16.89 -5.67 3.30
C HIS A 193 -15.47 -6.23 3.17
N GLN A 194 -14.95 -6.39 1.95
CA GLN A 194 -13.55 -6.79 1.75
C GLN A 194 -12.56 -5.68 2.18
N LEU A 195 -12.87 -4.41 1.93
CA LEU A 195 -12.10 -3.28 2.41
C LEU A 195 -12.02 -3.27 3.94
N ASP A 196 -13.13 -3.49 4.64
CA ASP A 196 -13.16 -3.49 6.10
C ASP A 196 -12.21 -4.54 6.69
N ASN A 197 -12.13 -5.73 6.08
CA ASN A 197 -11.17 -6.77 6.47
C ASN A 197 -9.71 -6.34 6.25
N VAL A 198 -9.43 -5.67 5.13
CA VAL A 198 -8.09 -5.15 4.80
C VAL A 198 -7.67 -4.05 5.78
N GLU A 199 -8.58 -3.13 6.10
CA GLU A 199 -8.32 -2.03 7.02
C GLU A 199 -8.08 -2.53 8.44
N LEU A 200 -8.85 -3.53 8.89
CA LEU A 200 -8.63 -4.18 10.17
C LEU A 200 -7.22 -4.77 10.28
N VAL A 201 -6.75 -5.47 9.24
CA VAL A 201 -5.37 -6.02 9.21
C VAL A 201 -4.32 -4.91 9.20
N LEU A 202 -4.55 -3.80 8.48
CA LEU A 202 -3.64 -2.65 8.46
C LEU A 202 -3.53 -1.99 9.83
N GLU A 203 -4.65 -1.75 10.50
CA GLU A 203 -4.70 -1.16 11.84
C GLU A 203 -3.98 -2.02 12.87
N GLU A 204 -4.25 -3.32 12.86
CA GLU A 204 -3.61 -4.25 13.79
C GLU A 204 -2.09 -4.35 13.56
N ARG A 205 -1.62 -4.30 12.30
CA ARG A 205 -0.18 -4.20 12.02
C ARG A 205 0.39 -2.92 12.60
N MET A 206 -0.28 -1.78 12.39
CA MET A 206 0.19 -0.49 12.90
C MET A 206 0.31 -0.49 14.43
N ASP A 207 -0.63 -1.13 15.12
CA ASP A 207 -0.62 -1.26 16.58
C ASP A 207 0.39 -2.28 17.09
N CYS A 208 0.65 -3.36 16.37
CA CYS A 208 1.79 -4.26 16.63
C CYS A 208 3.13 -3.53 16.49
N HIS A 209 3.30 -2.74 15.44
CA HIS A 209 4.51 -1.92 15.23
C HIS A 209 4.72 -0.91 16.36
N LYS A 210 3.65 -0.21 16.80
CA LYS A 210 3.70 0.67 17.97
C LYS A 210 4.09 -0.10 19.24
N ARG A 211 3.46 -1.24 19.52
CA ARG A 211 3.80 -2.07 20.70
C ARG A 211 5.26 -2.53 20.68
N MET A 212 5.77 -2.94 19.53
CA MET A 212 7.16 -3.36 19.37
C MET A 212 8.15 -2.19 19.51
N SER A 213 7.83 -1.01 18.98
CA SER A 213 8.68 0.17 19.12
C SER A 213 8.72 0.66 20.58
N PHE A 214 7.60 0.62 21.31
CA PHE A 214 7.57 0.85 22.75
C PHE A 214 8.41 -0.19 23.50
N GLN A 215 8.29 -1.47 23.18
CA GLN A 215 9.05 -2.53 23.86
C GLN A 215 10.56 -2.47 23.58
N CYS A 216 10.97 -2.06 22.38
CA CYS A 216 12.37 -1.80 22.05
C CYS A 216 12.90 -0.58 22.81
N SER A 217 12.14 0.52 22.85
CA SER A 217 12.48 1.72 23.62
C SER A 217 12.62 1.41 25.12
N SER A 218 11.69 0.63 25.70
CA SER A 218 11.77 0.21 27.11
C SER A 218 12.92 -0.75 27.39
N ARG A 219 13.32 -1.61 26.45
CA ARG A 219 14.52 -2.47 26.59
C ARG A 219 15.82 -1.67 26.49
N VAL A 220 15.89 -0.67 25.63
CA VAL A 220 17.05 0.24 25.54
C VAL A 220 17.18 1.06 26.83
N GLU A 221 16.08 1.55 27.35
CA GLU A 221 16.04 2.28 28.63
C GLU A 221 16.41 1.37 29.82
N PHE A 222 15.92 0.12 29.85
CA PHE A 222 16.29 -0.86 30.86
C PHE A 222 17.78 -1.25 30.79
N VAL A 223 18.35 -1.40 29.59
CA VAL A 223 19.79 -1.70 29.39
C VAL A 223 20.66 -0.53 29.82
N LEU A 224 20.26 0.71 29.53
CA LEU A 224 20.97 1.91 30.00
C LEU A 224 20.90 2.09 31.53
N LEU A 225 19.82 1.61 32.17
CA LEU A 225 19.66 1.64 33.62
C LEU A 225 20.33 0.45 34.34
N THR A 226 20.52 -0.70 33.67
CA THR A 226 21.19 -1.88 34.26
C THR A 226 22.70 -1.95 34.02
N TYR A 227 23.23 -1.20 33.06
CA TYR A 227 24.67 -1.07 32.81
C TYR A 227 25.09 0.40 32.77
N PRO A 228 25.26 1.08 33.92
CA PRO A 228 25.96 2.36 33.94
C PRO A 228 27.38 2.14 33.40
N THR A 229 27.73 2.89 32.35
CA THR A 229 29.06 2.88 31.73
C THR A 229 30.17 3.02 32.78
N PRO A 230 31.08 2.03 32.93
CA PRO A 230 32.19 2.16 33.85
C PRO A 230 33.37 2.79 33.12
N TYR A 231 33.38 4.11 32.98
CA TYR A 231 34.61 4.85 32.74
C TYR A 231 34.62 6.14 33.56
N GLY A 232 34.90 5.95 34.85
CA GLY A 232 35.71 6.93 35.57
C GLY A 232 37.16 6.73 35.14
N HIS A 233 37.75 7.73 34.48
CA HIS A 233 39.19 7.92 34.53
C HIS A 233 39.49 9.38 34.88
N ARG A 234 39.97 9.54 36.11
CA ARG A 234 40.66 10.70 36.63
C ARG A 234 42.00 10.84 35.88
N ALA A 235 42.23 12.00 35.29
CA ALA A 235 43.53 12.60 34.96
C ALA A 235 43.24 14.10 34.84
N GLY A 236 43.86 15.03 35.54
CA GLY A 236 45.27 15.14 35.90
C GLY A 236 45.67 16.56 35.50
N GLU A 237 46.26 17.29 36.44
CA GLU A 237 46.66 18.70 36.35
C GLU A 237 47.64 19.03 35.21
N SER A 238 47.77 20.35 34.96
CA SER A 238 48.79 21.10 34.19
C SER A 238 48.36 21.47 32.77
N SER A 239 48.34 22.74 32.34
CA SER A 239 49.06 23.95 32.79
C SER A 239 48.18 25.19 32.87
#